data_AF-A0A829BHA7-F1
#
_entry.id   AF-A0A829BHA7-F1
#
_cell.length_a   1.000
_cell.length_b   1.000
_cell.length_c   1.000
_cell.angle_alpha   90.00
_cell.angle_beta   90.00
_cell.angle_gamma   90.00
#
_symmetry.space_group_name_H-M   'P 1'
#
loop_
_entity.id
_entity.type
_entity.pdbx_description
1 polymer ?
#
loop_
_entity_poly.entity_id
_entity_poly.type
_entity_poly.pdbx_seq_one_letter_code
_entity_poly.pdbx_strand_id
1 'polypeptide(L)'
;MDRLKEKWQKYFKKAQETVATLVGKLKQQLQDLLKRKPIRTTLIIIGIFFVLFGLWGSIHYSKAATLDRYLKARSASGHTFENIKEYMVWDDTNELITNDEAQYTKFSRLKTSLKKRSLRQKLLSAKASDKLYLKSIGHKFFFFPDYRLAMKPLKLTLKTNIPGLDVLLNGKKIATSDSDNYHVTVAHLPIDNYTFTLDGIHNGKEVEFNKNYDGKHQTVNMNLAFKNFTVKSNLSDGNLYFGKKKISSLSNGQYNVDNYPIMGSKSVYVKKNFSDGTIKSNKQSLKDIADGSTVQLDVPNQLNQDTAQQLLNTAFEKFSVHASNQQDPTDLNTVFENGSNNDVYKALKESIKQKMMVDSRKPSSFTITSVSLNDLHQTGMKTYTLSYALTYDYYYDEATDQEKKTSGHLLQNIMGQVQVKKTETGYTIRKSISGPTVVSEDNQVKSPMPLPEELIGTWETKQDDKTITMTFSEDGTVIKKTDYKDDKKEDTTKTAKVEKTEKTSDGTYRYYYQSGDRAALTVLDDIGANDQYTYGVKINGSSITTVYWESGDTSGSPKTGISLTKK
;
A
#
# COMPACT_ATOMS: atom_id res chain seq x y z
N MET A 1 36.35 103.12 -14.83
CA MET A 1 35.53 102.24 -13.97
C MET A 1 34.81 103.01 -12.84
N ASP A 2 35.32 104.16 -12.40
CA ASP A 2 34.76 104.88 -11.24
C ASP A 2 33.38 105.53 -11.47
N ARG A 3 33.08 106.04 -12.67
CA ARG A 3 31.75 106.62 -12.99
C ARG A 3 30.58 105.61 -12.93
N LEU A 4 30.85 104.32 -13.12
CA LEU A 4 29.84 103.27 -13.07
C LEU A 4 29.56 102.86 -11.61
N LYS A 5 30.60 102.85 -10.78
CA LYS A 5 30.52 102.59 -9.32
C LYS A 5 29.71 103.69 -8.61
N GLU A 6 29.94 104.94 -8.98
CA GLU A 6 29.24 106.10 -8.41
C GLU A 6 27.75 106.13 -8.78
N LYS A 7 27.40 105.80 -10.03
CA LYS A 7 26.00 105.65 -10.46
C LYS A 7 25.29 104.52 -9.71
N TRP A 8 25.93 103.35 -9.58
CA TRP A 8 25.36 102.21 -8.85
C TRP A 8 25.16 102.49 -7.36
N GLN A 9 26.09 103.20 -6.71
CA GLN A 9 25.89 103.61 -5.31
C GLN A 9 24.74 104.61 -5.14
N LYS A 10 24.57 105.53 -6.08
CA LYS A 10 23.43 106.47 -6.07
C LYS A 10 22.09 105.75 -6.26
N TYR A 11 22.05 104.74 -7.13
CA TYR A 11 20.87 103.88 -7.33
C TYR A 11 20.55 103.03 -6.09
N PHE A 12 21.56 102.42 -5.46
CA PHE A 12 21.37 101.65 -4.22
C PHE A 12 20.89 102.51 -3.07
N LYS A 13 21.45 103.72 -2.90
CA LYS A 13 21.03 104.65 -1.85
C LYS A 13 19.60 105.12 -2.06
N LYS A 14 19.23 105.43 -3.32
CA LYS A 14 17.86 105.81 -3.68
C LYS A 14 16.86 104.66 -3.52
N ALA A 15 17.27 103.42 -3.83
CA ALA A 15 16.48 102.21 -3.60
C ALA A 15 16.31 101.91 -2.09
N GLN A 16 17.36 102.06 -1.29
CA GLN A 16 17.28 101.95 0.16
C GLN A 16 16.38 103.03 0.77
N GLU A 17 16.47 104.27 0.31
CA GLU A 17 15.59 105.36 0.78
C GLU A 17 14.13 105.11 0.39
N THR A 18 13.85 104.63 -0.83
CA THR A 18 12.47 104.29 -1.26
C THR A 18 11.92 103.08 -0.51
N VAL A 19 12.72 102.04 -0.29
CA VAL A 19 12.31 100.89 0.54
C VAL A 19 12.11 101.31 1.99
N ALA A 20 12.98 102.16 2.55
CA ALA A 20 12.83 102.67 3.91
C ALA A 20 11.59 103.57 4.06
N THR A 21 11.26 104.40 3.06
CA THR A 21 10.01 105.18 3.08
C THR A 21 8.78 104.31 2.86
N LEU A 22 8.85 103.28 2.01
CA LEU A 22 7.74 102.33 1.82
C LEU A 22 7.49 101.54 3.11
N VAL A 23 8.54 101.03 3.75
CA VAL A 23 8.47 100.31 5.03
C VAL A 23 8.01 101.24 6.15
N GLY A 24 8.47 102.49 6.17
CA GLY A 24 8.02 103.52 7.10
C GLY A 24 6.53 103.82 6.94
N LYS A 25 6.05 104.03 5.71
CA LYS A 25 4.62 104.23 5.40
C LYS A 25 3.79 102.98 5.72
N LEU A 26 4.29 101.78 5.42
CA LEU A 26 3.62 100.52 5.75
C LEU A 26 3.48 100.35 7.26
N LYS A 27 4.55 100.67 8.01
CA LYS A 27 4.58 100.62 9.48
C LYS A 27 3.63 101.64 10.09
N GLN A 28 3.55 102.85 9.52
CA GLN A 28 2.64 103.91 9.95
C GLN A 28 1.17 103.58 9.61
N GLN A 29 0.91 103.04 8.42
CA GLN A 29 -0.42 102.54 8.01
C GLN A 29 -0.86 101.33 8.84
N LEU A 30 0.03 100.41 9.17
CA LEU A 30 -0.21 99.31 10.12
C LEU A 30 -0.54 99.85 11.51
N GLN A 31 0.21 100.85 12.00
CA GLN A 31 -0.05 101.49 13.28
C GLN A 31 -1.41 102.20 13.33
N ASP A 32 -1.82 102.88 12.25
CA ASP A 32 -3.12 103.54 12.19
C ASP A 32 -4.29 102.55 11.96
N LEU A 33 -4.07 101.44 11.24
CA LEU A 33 -5.00 100.31 11.16
C LEU A 33 -5.19 99.63 12.53
N LEU A 34 -4.11 99.47 13.31
CA LEU A 34 -4.11 98.91 14.66
C LEU A 34 -4.77 99.81 15.72
N LYS A 35 -4.93 101.11 15.46
CA LYS A 35 -5.66 102.05 16.33
C LYS A 35 -7.19 101.96 16.18
N ARG A 36 -7.70 101.46 15.06
CA ARG A 36 -9.14 101.30 14.83
C ARG A 36 -9.67 100.11 15.64
N LYS A 37 -10.52 100.38 16.66
CA LYS A 37 -11.08 99.37 17.58
C LYS A 37 -11.55 98.07 16.90
N PRO A 38 -12.37 98.07 15.82
CA PRO A 38 -12.84 96.83 15.21
C PRO A 38 -11.73 96.02 14.50
N ILE A 39 -10.75 96.70 13.90
CA ILE A 39 -9.62 96.04 13.20
C ILE A 39 -8.63 95.46 14.22
N ARG A 40 -8.36 96.18 15.32
CA ARG A 40 -7.54 95.68 16.43
C ARG A 40 -8.16 94.43 17.06
N THR A 41 -9.46 94.45 17.35
CA THR A 41 -10.17 93.30 17.91
C THR A 41 -10.14 92.10 16.93
N THR A 42 -10.34 92.35 15.63
CA THR A 42 -10.28 91.31 14.60
C THR A 42 -8.87 90.70 14.49
N LEU A 43 -7.81 91.51 14.50
CA LEU A 43 -6.43 91.02 14.46
C LEU A 43 -6.05 90.24 15.73
N ILE A 44 -6.55 90.64 16.90
CA ILE A 44 -6.37 89.88 18.15
C ILE A 44 -7.07 88.52 18.04
N ILE A 45 -8.30 88.46 17.53
CA ILE A 45 -9.03 87.19 17.35
C ILE A 45 -8.28 86.27 16.37
N ILE A 46 -7.82 86.81 15.24
CA ILE A 46 -7.03 86.06 14.26
C ILE A 46 -5.71 85.57 14.89
N GLY A 47 -5.03 86.42 15.67
CA GLY A 47 -3.81 86.04 16.38
C GLY A 47 -4.04 84.91 17.39
N ILE A 48 -5.10 85.00 18.19
CA ILE A 48 -5.51 83.93 19.13
C ILE A 48 -5.83 82.64 18.35
N PHE A 49 -6.55 82.75 17.24
CA PHE A 49 -6.84 81.60 16.39
C PHE A 49 -5.57 80.93 15.86
N PHE A 50 -4.59 81.70 15.38
CA PHE A 50 -3.30 81.15 14.91
C PHE A 50 -2.48 80.52 16.05
N VAL A 51 -2.50 81.08 17.27
CA VAL A 51 -1.86 80.47 18.44
C VAL A 51 -2.53 79.14 18.81
N LEU A 52 -3.87 79.12 18.87
CA LEU A 52 -4.62 77.89 19.15
C LEU A 52 -4.43 76.85 18.04
N PHE A 53 -4.43 77.27 16.78
CA PHE A 53 -4.16 76.42 15.62
C PHE A 53 -2.73 75.88 15.64
N GLY A 54 -1.75 76.70 16.02
CA GLY A 54 -0.36 76.30 16.23
C GLY A 54 -0.20 75.27 17.35
N LEU A 55 -0.80 75.52 18.51
CA LEU A 55 -0.78 74.61 19.66
C LEU A 55 -1.47 73.28 19.31
N TRP A 56 -2.70 73.34 18.79
CA TRP A 56 -3.44 72.16 18.35
C TRP A 56 -2.67 71.38 17.28
N GLY A 57 -2.15 72.07 16.26
CA GLY A 57 -1.40 71.45 15.17
C GLY A 57 -0.10 70.82 15.65
N SER A 58 0.63 71.46 16.56
CA SER A 58 1.87 70.90 17.12
C SER A 58 1.64 69.58 17.88
N ILE A 59 0.50 69.47 18.58
CA ILE A 59 0.10 68.25 19.29
C ILE A 59 -0.42 67.22 18.29
N HIS A 60 -1.35 67.62 17.42
CA HIS A 60 -2.03 66.75 16.47
C HIS A 60 -1.07 66.13 15.45
N TYR A 61 -0.09 66.89 14.95
CA TYR A 61 0.91 66.43 13.98
C TYR A 61 2.21 65.97 14.64
N SER A 62 2.27 65.82 15.96
CA SER A 62 3.44 65.26 16.65
C SER A 62 3.71 63.78 16.29
N LYS A 63 4.96 63.34 16.43
CA LYS A 63 5.36 61.92 16.27
C LYS A 63 4.48 60.97 17.09
N ALA A 64 4.26 61.32 18.36
CA ALA A 64 3.51 60.49 19.30
C ALA A 64 2.03 60.36 18.92
N ALA A 65 1.39 61.45 18.49
CA ALA A 65 -0.01 61.47 18.07
C ALA A 65 -0.23 60.71 16.76
N THR A 66 0.64 60.87 15.76
CA THR A 66 0.60 60.06 14.53
C THR A 66 0.72 58.58 14.84
N LEU A 67 1.66 58.19 15.71
CA LEU A 67 1.81 56.81 16.11
C LEU A 67 0.56 56.26 16.84
N ASP A 68 -0.08 57.06 17.70
CA ASP A 68 -1.32 56.64 18.36
C ASP A 68 -2.46 56.40 17.37
N ARG A 69 -2.59 57.26 16.35
CA ARG A 69 -3.56 57.07 15.26
C ARG A 69 -3.27 55.82 14.46
N TYR A 70 -2.02 55.58 14.06
CA TYR A 70 -1.61 54.34 13.41
C TYR A 70 -1.96 53.11 14.25
N LEU A 71 -1.61 53.11 15.54
CA LEU A 71 -1.88 51.99 16.43
C LEU A 71 -3.39 51.79 16.65
N LYS A 72 -4.18 52.86 16.71
CA LYS A 72 -5.65 52.80 16.76
C LYS A 72 -6.20 52.16 15.48
N ALA A 73 -5.73 52.61 14.31
CA ALA A 73 -6.14 52.08 13.02
C ALA A 73 -5.76 50.60 12.84
N ARG A 74 -4.53 50.21 13.23
CA ARG A 74 -4.08 48.80 13.23
C ARG A 74 -4.85 47.92 14.22
N SER A 75 -5.50 48.52 15.20
CA SER A 75 -6.36 47.82 16.17
C SER A 75 -7.82 47.78 15.75
N ALA A 76 -8.22 48.49 14.69
CA ALA A 76 -9.59 48.50 14.18
C ALA A 76 -9.96 47.16 13.52
N SER A 77 -11.26 46.88 13.44
CA SER A 77 -11.80 45.73 12.69
C SER A 77 -11.66 45.94 11.18
N GLY A 78 -11.88 44.89 10.40
CA GLY A 78 -11.77 44.92 8.94
C GLY A 78 -10.36 44.59 8.43
N HIS A 79 -10.07 45.01 7.20
CA HIS A 79 -8.80 44.76 6.53
C HIS A 79 -7.69 45.61 7.16
N THR A 80 -6.77 44.97 7.90
CA THR A 80 -5.73 45.67 8.66
C THR A 80 -4.90 46.62 7.80
N PHE A 81 -4.54 46.22 6.58
CA PHE A 81 -3.72 47.06 5.70
C PHE A 81 -4.46 48.32 5.24
N GLU A 82 -5.72 48.18 4.82
CA GLU A 82 -6.56 49.32 4.43
C GLU A 82 -6.65 50.38 5.53
N ASN A 83 -6.75 49.94 6.79
CA ASN A 83 -6.80 50.85 7.92
C ASN A 83 -5.48 51.61 8.14
N ILE A 84 -4.34 51.02 7.77
CA ILE A 84 -3.01 51.58 8.11
C ILE A 84 -2.23 52.15 6.94
N LYS A 85 -2.64 51.90 5.69
CA LYS A 85 -1.88 52.25 4.48
C LYS A 85 -1.51 53.73 4.42
N GLU A 86 -2.41 54.62 4.82
CA GLU A 86 -2.17 56.08 4.85
C GLU A 86 -1.05 56.49 5.81
N TYR A 87 -0.72 55.67 6.81
CA TYR A 87 0.33 55.98 7.78
C TYR A 87 1.68 55.41 7.38
N MET A 88 1.75 54.60 6.34
CA MET A 88 2.93 53.82 5.97
C MET A 88 3.49 54.30 4.64
N VAL A 89 4.80 54.57 4.63
CA VAL A 89 5.53 54.97 3.43
C VAL A 89 6.77 54.10 3.26
N TRP A 90 7.27 54.05 2.04
CA TRP A 90 8.59 53.49 1.77
C TRP A 90 9.70 54.44 2.22
N ASP A 91 10.75 53.89 2.82
CA ASP A 91 11.87 54.70 3.32
C ASP A 91 12.71 55.31 2.19
N ASP A 92 12.81 54.63 1.06
CA ASP A 92 13.59 55.06 -0.10
C ASP A 92 12.85 56.10 -0.98
N THR A 93 11.54 55.95 -1.21
CA THR A 93 10.77 56.88 -2.06
C THR A 93 9.96 57.93 -1.29
N ASN A 94 9.66 57.68 0.00
CA ASN A 94 8.67 58.42 0.80
C ASN A 94 7.23 58.34 0.27
N GLU A 95 6.95 57.48 -0.69
CA GLU A 95 5.60 57.27 -1.23
C GLU A 95 4.80 56.32 -0.33
N LEU A 96 3.46 56.43 -0.37
CA LEU A 96 2.58 55.53 0.37
C LEU A 96 2.70 54.10 -0.14
N ILE A 97 2.71 53.15 0.79
CA ILE A 97 2.66 51.73 0.41
C ILE A 97 1.28 51.42 -0.18
N THR A 98 1.27 50.85 -1.38
CA THR A 98 0.06 50.53 -2.12
C THR A 98 -0.47 49.13 -1.82
N ASN A 99 -1.72 48.85 -2.23
CA ASN A 99 -2.32 47.53 -2.09
C ASN A 99 -1.61 46.46 -2.92
N ASP A 100 -1.09 46.83 -4.09
CA ASP A 100 -0.38 45.91 -4.98
C ASP A 100 0.98 45.50 -4.39
N GLU A 101 1.68 46.41 -3.72
CA GLU A 101 2.94 46.10 -3.03
C GLU A 101 2.71 45.28 -1.74
N ALA A 102 1.61 45.57 -1.04
CA ALA A 102 1.21 44.87 0.17
C ALA A 102 0.46 43.55 -0.10
N GLN A 103 0.19 43.21 -1.36
CA GLN A 103 -0.74 42.13 -1.70
C GLN A 103 -0.29 40.76 -1.16
N TYR A 104 1.02 40.56 -0.98
CA TYR A 104 1.61 39.32 -0.46
C TYR A 104 1.78 39.32 1.06
N THR A 105 1.51 40.45 1.73
CA THR A 105 1.74 40.62 3.17
C THR A 105 0.44 40.44 3.95
N LYS A 106 0.51 39.72 5.09
CA LYS A 106 -0.63 39.54 5.98
C LYS A 106 -0.46 40.36 7.26
N PHE A 107 -0.81 41.64 7.18
CA PHE A 107 -0.75 42.54 8.33
C PHE A 107 -1.68 42.09 9.47
N SER A 108 -1.07 41.67 10.57
CA SER A 108 -1.81 41.24 11.76
C SER A 108 -2.38 42.43 12.55
N ARG A 109 -3.67 42.34 12.89
CA ARG A 109 -4.38 43.27 13.79
C ARG A 109 -3.80 43.23 15.20
N LEU A 110 -3.71 44.39 15.84
CA LEU A 110 -3.33 44.48 17.26
C LEU A 110 -4.55 44.20 18.15
N LYS A 111 -4.61 43.00 18.73
CA LYS A 111 -5.75 42.55 19.55
C LYS A 111 -5.68 42.96 21.03
N THR A 112 -4.49 43.23 21.55
CA THR A 112 -4.29 43.45 22.99
C THR A 112 -3.59 44.78 23.28
N SER A 113 -3.96 45.40 24.42
CA SER A 113 -3.33 46.63 24.92
C SER A 113 -1.82 46.47 25.14
N LEU A 114 -1.38 45.29 25.60
CA LEU A 114 0.05 44.96 25.79
C LEU A 114 0.83 44.99 24.47
N LYS A 115 0.33 44.35 23.41
CA LYS A 115 0.96 44.37 22.08
C LYS A 115 1.01 45.80 21.52
N LYS A 116 -0.05 46.58 21.74
CA LYS A 116 -0.12 47.99 21.35
C LYS A 116 0.95 48.82 22.08
N ARG A 117 1.08 48.66 23.41
CA ARG A 117 2.08 49.39 24.22
C ARG A 117 3.51 49.01 23.86
N SER A 118 3.79 47.72 23.71
CA SER A 118 5.12 47.22 23.30
C SER A 118 5.52 47.75 21.92
N LEU A 119 4.62 47.67 20.93
CA LEU A 119 4.89 48.21 19.60
C LEU A 119 5.06 49.74 19.63
N ARG A 120 4.27 50.45 20.43
CA ARG A 120 4.41 51.90 20.63
C ARG A 120 5.81 52.26 21.11
N GLN A 121 6.25 51.63 22.20
CA GLN A 121 7.57 51.89 22.78
C GLN A 121 8.69 51.61 21.77
N LYS A 122 8.60 50.47 21.07
CA LYS A 122 9.57 50.10 20.02
C LYS A 122 9.64 51.12 18.89
N LEU A 123 8.50 51.62 18.40
CA LEU A 123 8.47 52.56 17.28
C LEU A 123 8.83 53.99 17.68
N LEU A 124 8.61 54.38 18.94
CA LEU A 124 9.07 55.68 19.46
C LEU A 124 10.59 55.74 19.62
N SER A 125 11.23 54.63 20.00
CA SER A 125 12.68 54.54 20.13
C SER A 125 13.41 54.14 18.85
N ALA A 126 12.67 53.76 17.79
CA ALA A 126 13.23 53.34 16.51
C ALA A 126 13.98 54.49 15.81
N LYS A 127 15.11 54.15 15.20
CA LYS A 127 15.99 55.03 14.45
C LYS A 127 15.94 54.70 12.96
N ALA A 128 16.51 55.56 12.12
CA ALA A 128 16.59 55.33 10.67
C ALA A 128 17.38 54.04 10.29
N SER A 129 18.22 53.51 11.19
CA SER A 129 18.87 52.21 11.01
C SER A 129 17.88 51.04 11.09
N ASP A 130 16.78 51.20 11.83
CA ASP A 130 15.77 50.16 12.01
C ASP A 130 14.94 49.91 10.76
N LYS A 131 14.32 48.74 10.71
CA LYS A 131 13.47 48.26 9.62
C LYS A 131 12.18 49.09 9.41
N LEU A 132 11.69 49.71 10.49
CA LEU A 132 10.46 50.50 10.51
C LEU A 132 10.61 51.59 11.57
N TYR A 133 10.45 52.86 11.19
CA TYR A 133 10.64 54.00 12.08
C TYR A 133 9.77 55.21 11.68
N LEU A 134 9.66 56.22 12.55
CA LEU A 134 8.91 57.45 12.26
C LEU A 134 9.78 58.47 11.52
N LYS A 135 9.34 58.89 10.33
CA LYS A 135 10.04 59.84 9.44
C LYS A 135 9.12 61.00 9.09
N SER A 136 9.65 62.23 9.06
CA SER A 136 8.91 63.38 8.53
C SER A 136 9.10 63.41 7.02
N ILE A 137 8.01 63.33 6.25
CA ILE A 137 8.06 63.32 4.78
C ILE A 137 7.75 64.68 4.15
N GLY A 138 7.56 65.71 4.97
CA GLY A 138 7.22 67.05 4.52
C GLY A 138 6.46 67.82 5.60
N HIS A 139 5.65 68.78 5.17
CA HIS A 139 4.85 69.62 6.06
C HIS A 139 3.38 69.67 5.62
N LYS A 140 2.46 69.59 6.58
CA LYS A 140 1.03 69.89 6.44
C LYS A 140 0.77 71.34 6.83
N PHE A 141 -0.09 72.01 6.07
CA PHE A 141 -0.40 73.45 6.25
C PHE A 141 0.88 74.30 6.32
N PHE A 142 1.89 73.99 5.50
CA PHE A 142 3.20 74.65 5.40
C PHE A 142 4.13 74.55 6.63
N PHE A 143 3.62 74.31 7.84
CA PHE A 143 4.43 74.40 9.08
C PHE A 143 4.47 73.11 9.91
N PHE A 144 3.43 72.28 9.88
CA PHE A 144 3.38 71.12 10.76
C PHE A 144 4.06 69.91 10.12
N PRO A 145 4.92 69.16 10.82
CA PRO A 145 5.58 68.00 10.23
C PRO A 145 4.58 66.90 9.85
N ASP A 146 4.71 66.33 8.65
CA ASP A 146 3.93 65.15 8.25
C ASP A 146 4.71 63.87 8.59
N TYR A 147 4.56 63.40 9.82
CA TYR A 147 5.15 62.13 10.22
C TYR A 147 4.41 60.93 9.62
N ARG A 148 5.16 59.97 9.08
CA ARG A 148 4.71 58.65 8.62
C ARG A 148 5.62 57.56 9.18
N LEU A 149 5.16 56.32 9.15
CA LEU A 149 5.98 55.13 9.42
C LEU A 149 6.72 54.75 8.13
N ALA A 150 8.01 55.07 8.07
CA ALA A 150 8.89 54.68 6.98
C ALA A 150 9.35 53.24 7.16
N MET A 151 9.06 52.40 6.17
CA MET A 151 9.43 50.99 6.12
C MET A 151 10.55 50.78 5.10
N LYS A 152 11.59 50.03 5.48
CA LYS A 152 12.61 49.62 4.52
C LYS A 152 12.05 48.53 3.60
N PRO A 153 12.19 48.65 2.27
CA PRO A 153 11.71 47.63 1.36
C PRO A 153 12.49 46.33 1.54
N LEU A 154 11.76 45.21 1.58
CA LEU A 154 12.35 43.88 1.55
C LEU A 154 12.39 43.38 0.11
N LYS A 155 13.50 42.74 -0.26
CA LYS A 155 13.66 42.01 -1.52
C LYS A 155 13.85 40.54 -1.17
N LEU A 156 13.02 39.67 -1.74
CA LEU A 156 13.13 38.22 -1.57
C LEU A 156 13.31 37.54 -2.92
N THR A 157 14.27 36.62 -2.99
CA THR A 157 14.55 35.81 -4.17
C THR A 157 14.34 34.35 -3.84
N LEU A 158 13.50 33.67 -4.62
CA LEU A 158 13.38 32.21 -4.58
C LEU A 158 14.29 31.60 -5.66
N LYS A 159 14.94 30.48 -5.34
CA LYS A 159 15.63 29.62 -6.31
C LYS A 159 15.04 28.22 -6.27
N THR A 160 14.83 27.61 -7.43
CA THR A 160 14.40 26.22 -7.56
C THR A 160 14.99 25.57 -8.82
N ASN A 161 15.07 24.25 -8.81
CA ASN A 161 15.56 23.44 -9.91
C ASN A 161 14.46 22.60 -10.58
N ILE A 162 13.20 23.00 -10.44
CA ILE A 162 12.07 22.27 -11.03
C ILE A 162 11.25 23.21 -11.92
N PRO A 163 11.15 22.95 -13.23
CA PRO A 163 10.32 23.71 -14.15
C PRO A 163 8.85 23.28 -14.03
N GLY A 164 7.95 24.13 -14.50
CA GLY A 164 6.50 23.88 -14.57
C GLY A 164 5.75 23.99 -13.25
N LEU A 165 6.36 24.51 -12.18
CA LEU A 165 5.71 24.69 -10.88
C LEU A 165 5.29 26.13 -10.66
N ASP A 166 4.10 26.34 -10.13
CA ASP A 166 3.67 27.65 -9.68
C ASP A 166 4.44 28.04 -8.43
N VAL A 167 5.00 29.25 -8.47
CA VAL A 167 5.66 29.87 -7.33
C VAL A 167 4.65 30.80 -6.67
N LEU A 168 4.35 30.54 -5.40
CA LEU A 168 3.42 31.33 -4.60
C LEU A 168 4.17 31.99 -3.43
N LEU A 169 3.80 33.22 -3.11
CA LEU A 169 4.23 33.94 -1.92
C LEU A 169 3.02 34.17 -1.01
N ASN A 170 3.04 33.60 0.20
CA ASN A 170 1.93 33.63 1.16
C ASN A 170 0.57 33.17 0.58
N GLY A 171 0.61 32.26 -0.40
CA GLY A 171 -0.55 31.67 -1.06
C GLY A 171 -1.05 32.43 -2.31
N LYS A 172 -0.37 33.49 -2.75
CA LYS A 172 -0.65 34.15 -4.04
C LYS A 172 0.42 33.81 -5.06
N LYS A 173 0.02 33.42 -6.26
CA LYS A 173 0.92 33.12 -7.37
C LYS A 173 1.69 34.37 -7.79
N ILE A 174 3.01 34.23 -7.91
CA ILE A 174 3.93 35.30 -8.37
C ILE A 174 4.55 34.98 -9.72
N ALA A 175 4.74 33.70 -10.04
CA ALA A 175 5.30 33.23 -11.30
C ALA A 175 5.06 31.73 -11.47
N THR A 176 5.48 31.18 -12.60
CA THR A 176 5.64 29.74 -12.84
C THR A 176 7.09 29.50 -13.22
N SER A 177 7.75 28.50 -12.64
CA SER A 177 9.13 28.15 -13.00
C SER A 177 9.19 27.59 -14.41
N ASP A 178 10.23 27.94 -15.15
CA ASP A 178 10.39 27.54 -16.56
C ASP A 178 11.69 26.77 -16.84
N SER A 179 12.55 26.61 -15.84
CA SER A 179 13.90 26.04 -15.99
C SER A 179 14.41 25.33 -14.73
N ASP A 180 15.44 24.49 -14.91
CA ASP A 180 16.11 23.73 -13.84
C ASP A 180 17.07 24.58 -12.98
N ASN A 181 17.15 25.88 -13.25
CA ASN A 181 17.89 26.87 -12.45
C ASN A 181 17.08 28.16 -12.32
N TYR A 182 15.77 27.99 -12.12
CA TYR A 182 14.83 29.09 -12.05
C TYR A 182 15.05 29.94 -10.81
N HIS A 183 14.93 31.25 -10.99
CA HIS A 183 14.89 32.19 -9.89
C HIS A 183 13.89 33.31 -10.16
N VAL A 184 13.17 33.71 -9.13
CA VAL A 184 12.25 34.84 -9.18
C VAL A 184 12.49 35.75 -8.00
N THR A 185 12.53 37.05 -8.27
CA THR A 185 12.73 38.05 -7.23
C THR A 185 11.50 38.93 -7.12
N VAL A 186 10.94 38.99 -5.91
CA VAL A 186 9.89 39.93 -5.54
C VAL A 186 10.54 41.06 -4.75
N ALA A 187 10.54 42.25 -5.33
CA ALA A 187 11.06 43.46 -4.70
C ALA A 187 9.94 44.25 -4.02
N HIS A 188 10.33 45.27 -3.26
CA HIS A 188 9.40 46.20 -2.62
C HIS A 188 8.35 45.56 -1.70
N LEU A 189 8.75 44.49 -0.99
CA LEU A 189 7.88 43.80 -0.06
C LEU A 189 7.87 44.48 1.31
N PRO A 190 6.71 44.60 1.97
CA PRO A 190 6.68 44.99 3.38
C PRO A 190 7.43 44.00 4.26
N ILE A 191 7.99 44.45 5.38
CA ILE A 191 8.70 43.59 6.31
C ILE A 191 7.70 42.78 7.16
N ASP A 192 7.58 41.49 6.85
CA ASP A 192 6.73 40.53 7.54
C ASP A 192 7.29 39.10 7.35
N ASN A 193 6.56 38.11 7.87
CA ASN A 193 6.81 36.70 7.62
C ASN A 193 6.28 36.31 6.24
N TYR A 194 7.11 35.59 5.49
CA TYR A 194 6.79 35.10 4.17
C TYR A 194 7.01 33.60 4.09
N THR A 195 6.09 32.91 3.42
CA THR A 195 6.21 31.50 3.04
C THR A 195 6.17 31.43 1.53
N PHE A 196 7.24 30.87 0.95
CA PHE A 196 7.21 30.46 -0.45
C PHE A 196 6.62 29.07 -0.55
N THR A 197 5.78 28.86 -1.56
CA THR A 197 5.24 27.55 -1.92
C THR A 197 5.51 27.30 -3.40
N LEU A 198 6.04 26.12 -3.72
CA LEU A 198 6.05 25.56 -5.07
C LEU A 198 4.93 24.55 -5.16
N ASP A 199 4.00 24.72 -6.10
CA ASP A 199 2.84 23.84 -6.27
C ASP A 199 2.61 23.54 -7.75
N GLY A 200 2.20 22.32 -8.08
CA GLY A 200 1.96 21.92 -9.47
C GLY A 200 2.15 20.42 -9.71
N ILE A 201 2.41 20.08 -10.97
CA ILE A 201 2.56 18.70 -11.43
C ILE A 201 4.00 18.50 -11.91
N HIS A 202 4.67 17.45 -11.41
CA HIS A 202 5.97 17.02 -11.88
C HIS A 202 5.93 15.52 -12.20
N ASN A 203 6.32 15.13 -13.43
CA ASN A 203 6.25 13.75 -13.92
C ASN A 203 4.87 13.08 -13.70
N GLY A 204 3.79 13.83 -13.98
CA GLY A 204 2.41 13.36 -13.82
C GLY A 204 1.91 13.26 -12.36
N LYS A 205 2.72 13.68 -11.38
CA LYS A 205 2.39 13.62 -9.94
C LYS A 205 2.26 15.00 -9.36
N GLU A 206 1.22 15.21 -8.55
CA GLU A 206 1.08 16.46 -7.80
C GLU A 206 2.18 16.60 -6.75
N VAL A 207 2.83 17.76 -6.73
CA VAL A 207 3.88 18.10 -5.77
C VAL A 207 3.59 19.44 -5.12
N GLU A 208 3.93 19.56 -3.84
CA GLU A 208 3.78 20.81 -3.10
C GLU A 208 4.91 20.94 -2.09
N PHE A 209 5.63 22.05 -2.11
CA PHE A 209 6.80 22.29 -1.27
C PHE A 209 6.70 23.68 -0.67
N ASN A 210 6.85 23.82 0.65
CA ASN A 210 6.83 25.13 1.31
C ASN A 210 8.11 25.42 2.12
N LYS A 211 8.54 26.67 2.10
CA LYS A 211 9.68 27.14 2.92
C LYS A 211 9.43 28.55 3.43
N ASN A 212 9.60 28.72 4.73
CA ASN A 212 9.49 30.02 5.38
C ASN A 212 10.78 30.82 5.16
N TYR A 213 10.64 32.12 4.92
CA TYR A 213 11.72 33.08 5.03
C TYR A 213 12.19 33.14 6.49
N ASP A 214 13.51 33.06 6.68
CA ASP A 214 14.14 32.97 8.01
C ASP A 214 14.35 34.33 8.70
N GLY A 215 13.95 35.43 8.04
CA GLY A 215 14.12 36.80 8.55
C GLY A 215 15.53 37.39 8.36
N LYS A 216 16.46 36.63 7.77
CA LYS A 216 17.88 36.97 7.63
C LYS A 216 18.35 36.95 6.18
N HIS A 217 18.16 35.83 5.48
CA HIS A 217 18.68 35.63 4.12
C HIS A 217 17.62 35.97 3.07
N GLN A 218 17.88 36.98 2.26
CA GLN A 218 16.97 37.40 1.19
C GLN A 218 16.79 36.33 0.10
N THR A 219 17.66 35.32 0.04
CA THR A 219 17.52 34.18 -0.88
C THR A 219 16.96 32.97 -0.15
N VAL A 220 15.79 32.52 -0.60
CA VAL A 220 15.14 31.28 -0.15
C VAL A 220 15.45 30.19 -1.16
N ASN A 221 16.44 29.35 -0.85
CA ASN A 221 16.81 28.21 -1.70
C ASN A 221 15.82 27.05 -1.52
N MET A 222 15.10 26.72 -2.58
CA MET A 222 14.17 25.59 -2.71
C MET A 222 14.58 24.66 -3.87
N ASN A 223 15.89 24.53 -4.12
CA ASN A 223 16.42 23.45 -4.95
C ASN A 223 16.19 22.13 -4.21
N LEU A 224 15.62 21.16 -4.92
CA LEU A 224 15.20 19.88 -4.38
C LEU A 224 16.15 18.78 -4.83
N ALA A 225 16.40 17.85 -3.90
CA ALA A 225 17.02 16.58 -4.24
C ALA A 225 15.95 15.65 -4.79
N PHE A 226 16.33 14.83 -5.77
CA PHE A 226 15.49 13.78 -6.32
C PHE A 226 15.92 12.44 -5.75
N LYS A 227 14.97 11.55 -5.48
CA LYS A 227 15.29 10.17 -5.10
C LYS A 227 14.47 9.19 -5.92
N ASN A 228 15.12 8.06 -6.15
CA ASN A 228 14.56 6.83 -6.68
C ASN A 228 14.56 5.81 -5.54
N PHE A 229 13.47 5.08 -5.34
CA PHE A 229 13.45 3.98 -4.37
C PHE A 229 12.26 3.06 -4.62
N THR A 230 12.37 1.81 -4.20
CA THR A 230 11.28 0.84 -4.30
C THR A 230 10.56 0.76 -2.96
N VAL A 231 9.23 0.86 -2.99
CA VAL A 231 8.37 0.56 -1.85
C VAL A 231 7.92 -0.88 -1.94
N LYS A 232 8.01 -1.61 -0.82
CA LYS A 232 7.40 -2.92 -0.62
C LYS A 232 6.45 -2.89 0.59
N SER A 233 5.39 -3.67 0.53
CA SER A 233 4.36 -3.76 1.58
C SER A 233 3.66 -5.11 1.52
N ASN A 234 3.25 -5.62 2.68
CA ASN A 234 2.37 -6.78 2.82
C ASN A 234 0.91 -6.54 2.36
N LEU A 235 0.58 -5.34 1.87
CA LEU A 235 -0.69 -5.06 1.19
C LEU A 235 -0.51 -5.08 -0.33
N SER A 236 -1.12 -6.06 -1.00
CA SER A 236 -0.96 -6.27 -2.45
C SER A 236 -1.44 -5.09 -3.32
N ASP A 237 -2.50 -4.39 -2.89
CA ASP A 237 -3.26 -3.37 -3.62
C ASP A 237 -3.46 -2.07 -2.81
N GLY A 238 -2.55 -1.78 -1.87
CA GLY A 238 -2.58 -0.54 -1.09
C GLY A 238 -2.33 0.72 -1.92
N ASN A 239 -2.53 1.90 -1.33
CA ASN A 239 -2.16 3.18 -1.95
C ASN A 239 -0.96 3.80 -1.22
N LEU A 240 0.05 4.23 -1.96
CA LEU A 240 1.22 4.93 -1.46
C LEU A 240 0.91 6.42 -1.26
N TYR A 241 1.26 6.95 -0.09
CA TYR A 241 1.08 8.35 0.26
C TYR A 241 2.38 9.00 0.69
N PHE A 242 2.59 10.24 0.23
CA PHE A 242 3.60 11.15 0.77
C PHE A 242 2.91 12.31 1.48
N GLY A 243 3.02 12.34 2.81
CA GLY A 243 2.27 13.24 3.67
C GLY A 243 0.75 12.97 3.58
N LYS A 244 0.02 13.87 2.92
CA LYS A 244 -1.43 13.74 2.72
C LYS A 244 -1.82 13.40 1.28
N LYS A 245 -0.88 13.51 0.32
CA LYS A 245 -1.15 13.30 -1.10
C LYS A 245 -0.96 11.83 -1.47
N LYS A 246 -1.92 11.25 -2.21
CA LYS A 246 -1.80 9.92 -2.82
C LYS A 246 -0.83 10.05 -4.00
N ILE A 247 0.15 9.16 -4.06
CA ILE A 247 1.13 9.13 -5.14
C ILE A 247 0.75 8.11 -6.20
N SER A 248 0.44 6.88 -5.77
CA SER A 248 0.01 5.81 -6.66
C SER A 248 -0.63 4.67 -5.87
N SER A 249 -1.22 3.72 -6.58
CA SER A 249 -1.58 2.40 -6.05
C SER A 249 -0.39 1.44 -6.21
N LEU A 250 -0.26 0.49 -5.28
CA LEU A 250 0.72 -0.58 -5.32
C LEU A 250 0.21 -1.67 -6.27
N SER A 251 1.15 -2.39 -6.89
CA SER A 251 0.87 -3.59 -7.68
C SER A 251 1.64 -4.74 -7.04
N ASN A 252 0.94 -5.78 -6.59
CA ASN A 252 1.53 -6.92 -5.87
C ASN A 252 2.41 -6.50 -4.69
N GLY A 253 1.97 -5.48 -3.96
CA GLY A 253 2.67 -4.97 -2.78
C GLY A 253 3.90 -4.14 -3.10
N GLN A 254 4.09 -3.73 -4.36
CA GLN A 254 5.28 -2.99 -4.77
C GLN A 254 4.94 -1.72 -5.56
N TYR A 255 5.81 -0.72 -5.46
CA TYR A 255 5.78 0.46 -6.30
C TYR A 255 7.18 1.07 -6.42
N ASN A 256 7.59 1.40 -7.65
CA ASN A 256 8.84 2.11 -7.89
C ASN A 256 8.58 3.62 -7.91
N VAL A 257 9.26 4.32 -7.00
CA VAL A 257 9.25 5.77 -6.94
C VAL A 257 10.44 6.24 -7.76
N ASP A 258 10.16 6.80 -8.93
CA ASP A 258 11.20 7.31 -9.83
C ASP A 258 11.22 8.84 -9.82
N ASN A 259 12.44 9.39 -9.80
CA ASN A 259 12.76 10.80 -9.92
C ASN A 259 11.82 11.72 -9.12
N TYR A 260 11.60 11.38 -7.84
CA TYR A 260 10.64 12.13 -7.02
C TYR A 260 11.34 13.25 -6.24
N PRO A 261 10.90 14.52 -6.36
CA PRO A 261 11.50 15.63 -5.64
C PRO A 261 11.17 15.61 -4.15
N ILE A 262 12.18 15.77 -3.30
CA ILE A 262 12.03 15.70 -1.85
C ILE A 262 12.46 17.00 -1.19
N MET A 263 11.59 17.49 -0.29
CA MET A 263 11.89 18.61 0.60
C MET A 263 11.35 18.32 2.01
N GLY A 264 12.20 18.50 3.02
CA GLY A 264 11.83 18.34 4.43
C GLY A 264 11.59 16.87 4.82
N SER A 265 10.85 16.66 5.91
CA SER A 265 10.62 15.36 6.57
C SER A 265 9.22 14.79 6.32
N LYS A 266 8.69 14.95 5.10
CA LYS A 266 7.38 14.36 4.74
C LYS A 266 7.39 12.86 5.01
N SER A 267 6.30 12.35 5.58
CA SER A 267 6.17 10.91 5.84
C SER A 267 5.75 10.16 4.57
N VAL A 268 6.27 8.95 4.40
CA VAL A 268 5.81 7.95 3.45
C VAL A 268 5.12 6.82 4.19
N TYR A 269 4.00 6.34 3.66
CA TYR A 269 3.25 5.19 4.19
C TYR A 269 2.30 4.63 3.13
N VAL A 270 1.87 3.39 3.34
CA VAL A 270 0.82 2.73 2.56
C VAL A 270 -0.49 2.79 3.34
N LYS A 271 -1.60 3.00 2.63
CA LYS A 271 -2.95 3.04 3.19
C LYS A 271 -3.89 2.26 2.28
N LYS A 272 -4.72 1.39 2.87
CA LYS A 272 -5.84 0.72 2.18
C LYS A 272 -7.15 1.05 2.87
N ASN A 273 -8.16 1.37 2.07
CA ASN A 273 -9.52 1.61 2.54
C ASN A 273 -10.35 0.36 2.27
N PHE A 274 -11.18 0.01 3.24
CA PHE A 274 -12.21 -1.02 3.16
C PHE A 274 -13.56 -0.39 3.50
N SER A 275 -14.66 -1.10 3.25
CA SER A 275 -16.00 -0.64 3.65
C SER A 275 -16.14 -0.49 5.17
N ASP A 276 -15.40 -1.27 5.94
CA ASP A 276 -15.39 -1.28 7.41
C ASP A 276 -14.30 -0.37 8.02
N GLY A 277 -13.52 0.34 7.20
CA GLY A 277 -12.61 1.40 7.65
C GLY A 277 -11.28 1.47 6.90
N THR A 278 -10.18 1.73 7.58
CA THR A 278 -8.88 2.00 6.94
C THR A 278 -7.73 1.42 7.74
N ILE A 279 -6.82 0.73 7.06
CA ILE A 279 -5.54 0.30 7.62
C ILE A 279 -4.38 1.11 7.02
N LYS A 280 -3.31 1.28 7.80
CA LYS A 280 -2.12 2.04 7.40
C LYS A 280 -0.87 1.32 7.87
N SER A 281 0.19 1.41 7.08
CA SER A 281 1.52 0.97 7.49
C SER A 281 2.10 1.93 8.53
N ASN A 282 3.23 1.53 9.10
CA ASN A 282 4.11 2.49 9.78
C ASN A 282 4.55 3.60 8.82
N LYS A 283 4.81 4.78 9.38
CA LYS A 283 5.29 5.95 8.64
C LYS A 283 6.80 6.03 8.73
N GLN A 284 7.45 6.29 7.60
CA GLN A 284 8.88 6.62 7.55
C GLN A 284 9.07 8.02 6.98
N SER A 285 10.15 8.71 7.35
CA SER A 285 10.48 10.01 6.76
C SER A 285 11.13 9.84 5.38
N LEU A 286 10.63 10.55 4.38
CA LEU A 286 11.22 10.60 3.03
C LEU A 286 12.66 11.12 3.04
N LYS A 287 13.02 11.95 4.03
CA LYS A 287 14.39 12.45 4.19
C LYS A 287 15.37 11.30 4.46
N ASP A 288 14.92 10.30 5.22
CA ASP A 288 15.78 9.26 5.79
C ASP A 288 15.91 8.04 4.86
N ILE A 289 15.15 8.01 3.77
CA ILE A 289 15.24 6.96 2.74
C ILE A 289 16.44 7.24 1.83
N ALA A 290 17.35 6.30 1.67
CA ALA A 290 18.49 6.45 0.75
C ALA A 290 18.04 6.36 -0.71
N ASP A 291 18.72 7.08 -1.60
CA ASP A 291 18.51 6.95 -3.04
C ASP A 291 18.90 5.55 -3.52
N GLY A 292 18.10 4.99 -4.43
CA GLY A 292 18.19 3.62 -4.93
C GLY A 292 17.78 2.51 -3.95
N SER A 293 17.32 2.83 -2.74
CA SER A 293 17.03 1.82 -1.70
C SER A 293 15.65 1.16 -1.83
N THR A 294 15.41 0.11 -1.05
CA THR A 294 14.09 -0.50 -0.87
C THR A 294 13.56 -0.19 0.54
N VAL A 295 12.31 0.24 0.62
CA VAL A 295 11.62 0.62 1.85
C VAL A 295 10.46 -0.33 2.12
N GLN A 296 10.46 -0.95 3.30
CA GLN A 296 9.37 -1.82 3.74
C GLN A 296 8.33 -1.02 4.54
N LEU A 297 7.09 -1.03 4.07
CA LEU A 297 5.96 -0.30 4.64
C LEU A 297 4.80 -1.27 4.94
N ASP A 298 5.05 -2.17 5.87
CA ASP A 298 4.09 -3.19 6.27
C ASP A 298 3.05 -2.65 7.25
N VAL A 299 1.83 -3.18 7.15
CA VAL A 299 0.84 -3.09 8.20
C VAL A 299 1.14 -4.19 9.22
N PRO A 300 1.27 -3.86 10.52
CA PRO A 300 1.57 -4.87 11.52
C PRO A 300 0.43 -5.88 11.66
N ASN A 301 0.80 -7.11 12.06
CA ASN A 301 -0.13 -8.17 12.46
C ASN A 301 -1.20 -8.49 11.39
N GLN A 302 -0.88 -8.45 10.09
CA GLN A 302 -1.79 -8.95 9.05
C GLN A 302 -1.67 -10.47 8.92
N LEU A 303 -2.71 -11.12 8.41
CA LEU A 303 -2.68 -12.56 8.12
C LEU A 303 -1.76 -12.78 6.92
N ASN A 304 -0.75 -13.63 7.09
CA ASN A 304 0.14 -14.07 6.01
C ASN A 304 -0.17 -15.51 5.60
N GLN A 305 0.47 -15.99 4.53
CA GLN A 305 0.23 -17.32 3.96
C GLN A 305 0.54 -18.43 4.97
N ASP A 306 1.68 -18.36 5.66
CA ASP A 306 2.09 -19.39 6.64
C ASP A 306 1.08 -19.52 7.80
N THR A 307 0.67 -18.38 8.38
CA THR A 307 -0.32 -18.35 9.48
C THR A 307 -1.69 -18.84 8.99
N ALA A 308 -2.08 -18.51 7.75
CA ALA A 308 -3.32 -18.99 7.17
C ALA A 308 -3.30 -20.51 6.90
N GLN A 309 -2.19 -21.04 6.40
CA GLN A 309 -2.00 -22.48 6.22
C GLN A 309 -2.03 -23.22 7.56
N GLN A 310 -1.36 -22.69 8.59
CA GLN A 310 -1.40 -23.26 9.94
C GLN A 310 -2.82 -23.27 10.51
N LEU A 311 -3.58 -22.19 10.34
CA LEU A 311 -4.98 -22.12 10.76
C LEU A 311 -5.83 -23.21 10.09
N LEU A 312 -5.66 -23.42 8.77
CA LEU A 312 -6.36 -24.48 8.04
C LEU A 312 -5.95 -25.86 8.55
N ASN A 313 -4.65 -26.13 8.73
CA ASN A 313 -4.16 -27.41 9.25
C ASN A 313 -4.80 -27.71 10.62
N THR A 314 -4.74 -26.76 11.56
CA THR A 314 -5.35 -26.95 12.89
C THR A 314 -6.87 -27.14 12.79
N ALA A 315 -7.55 -26.45 11.88
CA ALA A 315 -8.98 -26.62 11.66
C ALA A 315 -9.33 -28.03 11.19
N PHE A 316 -8.57 -28.56 10.22
CA PHE A 316 -8.80 -29.89 9.66
C PHE A 316 -8.31 -31.01 10.58
N GLU A 317 -7.26 -30.80 11.37
CA GLU A 317 -6.88 -31.72 12.45
C GLU A 317 -8.02 -31.89 13.47
N LYS A 318 -8.65 -30.79 13.91
CA LYS A 318 -9.82 -30.85 14.79
C LYS A 318 -11.01 -31.56 14.13
N PHE A 319 -11.20 -31.36 12.83
CA PHE A 319 -12.23 -32.08 12.08
C PHE A 319 -11.93 -33.58 11.96
N SER A 320 -10.68 -33.98 11.72
CA SER A 320 -10.26 -35.39 11.67
C SER A 320 -10.57 -36.14 12.96
N VAL A 321 -10.39 -35.51 14.12
CA VAL A 321 -10.78 -36.12 15.41
C VAL A 321 -12.26 -36.46 15.46
N HIS A 322 -13.13 -35.56 14.98
CA HIS A 322 -14.56 -35.85 14.90
C HIS A 322 -14.86 -36.94 13.88
N ALA A 323 -14.23 -36.90 12.70
CA ALA A 323 -14.46 -37.89 11.66
C ALA A 323 -14.12 -39.32 12.12
N SER A 324 -13.06 -39.49 12.92
CA SER A 324 -12.66 -40.80 13.43
C SER A 324 -13.45 -41.26 14.66
N ASN A 325 -13.76 -40.35 15.59
CA ASN A 325 -14.31 -40.73 16.91
C ASN A 325 -15.79 -40.34 17.11
N GLN A 326 -16.40 -39.64 16.15
CA GLN A 326 -17.75 -39.07 16.22
C GLN A 326 -17.96 -38.12 17.43
N GLN A 327 -16.87 -37.57 17.97
CA GLN A 327 -16.88 -36.66 19.11
C GLN A 327 -16.21 -35.34 18.75
N ASP A 328 -16.84 -34.25 19.17
CA ASP A 328 -16.34 -32.90 18.94
C ASP A 328 -15.17 -32.59 19.90
N PRO A 329 -14.03 -32.08 19.41
CA PRO A 329 -12.98 -31.58 20.29
C PRO A 329 -13.48 -30.47 21.23
N THR A 330 -13.03 -30.47 22.47
CA THR A 330 -13.50 -29.53 23.52
C THR A 330 -13.08 -28.08 23.28
N ASP A 331 -12.08 -27.84 22.44
CA ASP A 331 -11.46 -26.55 22.15
C ASP A 331 -11.75 -26.05 20.72
N LEU A 332 -12.83 -26.52 20.08
CA LEU A 332 -13.23 -26.09 18.73
C LEU A 332 -13.40 -24.57 18.59
N ASN A 333 -13.82 -23.89 19.66
CA ASN A 333 -14.02 -22.44 19.69
C ASN A 333 -12.72 -21.64 19.51
N THR A 334 -11.55 -22.27 19.67
CA THR A 334 -10.25 -21.64 19.39
C THR A 334 -10.00 -21.43 17.90
N VAL A 335 -10.65 -22.22 17.04
CA VAL A 335 -10.45 -22.20 15.59
C VAL A 335 -11.72 -21.80 14.84
N PHE A 336 -12.88 -22.33 15.22
CA PHE A 336 -14.16 -22.04 14.60
C PHE A 336 -15.00 -21.10 15.49
N GLU A 337 -15.47 -19.98 14.94
CA GLU A 337 -16.35 -19.04 15.66
C GLU A 337 -17.64 -19.79 16.07
N ASN A 338 -18.01 -19.74 17.35
CA ASN A 338 -19.10 -20.53 17.94
C ASN A 338 -18.88 -22.06 17.98
N GLY A 339 -17.63 -22.53 17.82
CA GLY A 339 -17.25 -23.93 18.00
C GLY A 339 -18.05 -24.89 17.12
N SER A 340 -18.67 -25.90 17.72
CA SER A 340 -19.47 -26.92 17.00
C SER A 340 -20.68 -26.35 16.25
N ASN A 341 -21.14 -25.16 16.63
CA ASN A 341 -22.25 -24.48 15.96
C ASN A 341 -21.84 -23.73 14.68
N ASN A 342 -20.55 -23.66 14.36
CA ASN A 342 -20.04 -22.98 13.18
C ASN A 342 -20.53 -23.65 11.88
N ASP A 343 -20.95 -22.84 10.90
CA ASP A 343 -21.51 -23.34 9.64
C ASP A 343 -20.48 -24.11 8.81
N VAL A 344 -19.19 -23.72 8.84
CA VAL A 344 -18.12 -24.46 8.16
C VAL A 344 -17.98 -25.84 8.77
N TYR A 345 -17.92 -25.92 10.10
CA TYR A 345 -17.73 -27.18 10.80
C TYR A 345 -18.91 -28.13 10.60
N LYS A 346 -20.14 -27.61 10.62
CA LYS A 346 -21.35 -28.38 10.27
C LYS A 346 -21.30 -28.90 8.84
N ALA A 347 -20.89 -28.07 7.88
CA ALA A 347 -20.77 -28.48 6.49
C ALA A 347 -19.69 -29.55 6.28
N LEU A 348 -18.58 -29.48 7.03
CA LEU A 348 -17.56 -30.54 7.02
C LEU A 348 -18.12 -31.87 7.55
N LYS A 349 -18.88 -31.86 8.65
CA LYS A 349 -19.55 -33.09 9.15
C LYS A 349 -20.53 -33.67 8.14
N GLU A 350 -21.32 -32.81 7.50
CA GLU A 350 -22.26 -33.26 6.47
C GLU A 350 -21.52 -33.85 5.25
N SER A 351 -20.34 -33.31 4.89
CA SER A 351 -19.59 -33.78 3.73
C SER A 351 -19.13 -35.24 3.82
N ILE A 352 -18.92 -35.77 5.03
CA ILE A 352 -18.50 -37.17 5.25
C ILE A 352 -19.66 -38.10 5.61
N LYS A 353 -20.84 -37.53 5.93
CA LYS A 353 -21.97 -38.28 6.49
C LYS A 353 -22.48 -39.39 5.59
N GLN A 354 -22.53 -39.16 4.28
CA GLN A 354 -22.98 -40.17 3.33
C GLN A 354 -22.14 -41.45 3.48
N LYS A 355 -20.81 -41.36 3.35
CA LYS A 355 -19.91 -42.53 3.38
C LYS A 355 -19.70 -43.12 4.77
N MET A 356 -19.70 -42.28 5.82
CA MET A 356 -19.37 -42.72 7.18
C MET A 356 -20.59 -43.26 7.94
N MET A 357 -21.80 -42.82 7.61
CA MET A 357 -23.01 -43.12 8.40
C MET A 357 -24.16 -43.70 7.59
N VAL A 358 -24.34 -43.29 6.33
CA VAL A 358 -25.52 -43.65 5.53
C VAL A 358 -25.28 -44.85 4.64
N ASP A 359 -24.13 -44.90 3.96
CA ASP A 359 -23.79 -45.98 3.04
C ASP A 359 -23.82 -47.34 3.75
N SER A 360 -24.32 -48.35 3.03
CA SER A 360 -24.44 -49.72 3.56
C SER A 360 -23.08 -50.28 3.97
N ARG A 361 -22.07 -50.01 3.13
CA ARG A 361 -20.67 -50.31 3.41
C ARG A 361 -19.96 -49.07 3.94
N LYS A 362 -19.49 -49.18 5.18
CA LYS A 362 -18.71 -48.12 5.84
C LYS A 362 -17.22 -48.37 5.67
N PRO A 363 -16.40 -47.32 5.55
CA PRO A 363 -14.96 -47.45 5.54
C PRO A 363 -14.45 -47.90 6.91
N SER A 364 -13.33 -48.63 6.90
CA SER A 364 -12.63 -49.07 8.10
C SER A 364 -11.87 -47.93 8.78
N SER A 365 -11.40 -46.95 8.00
CA SER A 365 -10.79 -45.74 8.54
C SER A 365 -10.98 -44.54 7.61
N PHE A 366 -10.81 -43.35 8.18
CA PHE A 366 -10.85 -42.08 7.48
C PHE A 366 -9.63 -41.25 7.88
N THR A 367 -8.96 -40.65 6.90
CA THR A 367 -7.90 -39.68 7.15
C THR A 367 -7.96 -38.51 6.18
N ILE A 368 -7.34 -37.39 6.56
CA ILE A 368 -7.11 -36.24 5.67
C ILE A 368 -5.62 -36.24 5.34
N THR A 369 -5.28 -36.54 4.08
CA THR A 369 -3.89 -36.76 3.67
C THR A 369 -3.20 -35.50 3.16
N SER A 370 -3.97 -34.49 2.76
CA SER A 370 -3.45 -33.20 2.28
C SER A 370 -4.36 -32.05 2.70
N VAL A 371 -3.76 -30.90 3.01
CA VAL A 371 -4.44 -29.62 3.24
C VAL A 371 -3.58 -28.52 2.64
N SER A 372 -4.10 -27.77 1.67
CA SER A 372 -3.37 -26.67 1.03
C SER A 372 -4.20 -25.39 0.98
N LEU A 373 -3.53 -24.27 1.28
CA LEU A 373 -4.01 -22.93 1.01
C LEU A 373 -3.76 -22.61 -0.47
N ASN A 374 -4.81 -22.32 -1.21
CA ASN A 374 -4.73 -21.95 -2.63
C ASN A 374 -4.69 -20.43 -2.82
N ASP A 375 -5.44 -19.69 -2.00
CA ASP A 375 -5.50 -18.23 -2.10
C ASP A 375 -5.82 -17.56 -0.75
N LEU A 376 -5.30 -16.35 -0.56
CA LEU A 376 -5.48 -15.50 0.63
C LEU A 376 -5.78 -14.07 0.19
N HIS A 377 -6.98 -13.58 0.52
CA HIS A 377 -7.39 -12.23 0.18
C HIS A 377 -7.99 -11.49 1.38
N GLN A 378 -7.49 -10.29 1.69
CA GLN A 378 -8.06 -9.44 2.73
C GLN A 378 -9.29 -8.69 2.22
N THR A 379 -10.44 -8.93 2.84
CA THR A 379 -11.75 -8.37 2.43
C THR A 379 -12.23 -7.22 3.32
N GLY A 380 -11.60 -7.01 4.48
CA GLY A 380 -11.92 -5.92 5.41
C GLY A 380 -10.78 -5.68 6.39
N MET A 381 -10.91 -4.69 7.28
CA MET A 381 -9.87 -4.35 8.26
C MET A 381 -9.41 -5.54 9.12
N LYS A 382 -10.33 -6.44 9.42
CA LYS A 382 -10.10 -7.65 10.25
C LYS A 382 -10.63 -8.92 9.59
N THR A 383 -10.97 -8.91 8.31
CA THR A 383 -11.59 -10.06 7.63
C THR A 383 -10.82 -10.46 6.39
N TYR A 384 -10.74 -11.76 6.17
CA TYR A 384 -9.99 -12.40 5.09
C TYR A 384 -10.84 -13.51 4.48
N THR A 385 -10.55 -13.85 3.24
CA THR A 385 -11.07 -15.03 2.54
C THR A 385 -9.90 -15.96 2.27
N LEU A 386 -10.04 -17.22 2.67
CA LEU A 386 -9.09 -18.28 2.36
C LEU A 386 -9.76 -19.27 1.41
N SER A 387 -9.08 -19.58 0.31
CA SER A 387 -9.44 -20.70 -0.56
C SER A 387 -8.54 -21.89 -0.22
N TYR A 388 -9.12 -23.08 -0.06
CA TYR A 388 -8.36 -24.27 0.32
C TYR A 388 -8.71 -25.47 -0.57
N ALA A 389 -7.79 -26.43 -0.60
CA ALA A 389 -8.00 -27.78 -1.11
C ALA A 389 -7.54 -28.80 -0.06
N LEU A 390 -8.16 -29.98 -0.06
CA LEU A 390 -7.79 -31.08 0.81
C LEU A 390 -8.17 -32.42 0.18
N THR A 391 -7.58 -33.51 0.67
CA THR A 391 -7.90 -34.87 0.20
C THR A 391 -8.40 -35.72 1.37
N TYR A 392 -9.61 -36.26 1.22
CA TYR A 392 -10.14 -37.31 2.08
C TYR A 392 -9.68 -38.68 1.56
N ASP A 393 -9.25 -39.54 2.47
CA ASP A 393 -8.93 -40.93 2.21
C ASP A 393 -9.82 -41.84 3.06
N TYR A 394 -10.72 -42.56 2.39
CA TYR A 394 -11.56 -43.59 2.99
C TYR A 394 -10.96 -44.95 2.67
N TYR A 395 -10.45 -45.64 3.67
CA TYR A 395 -9.92 -47.00 3.50
C TYR A 395 -11.02 -48.03 3.77
N TYR A 396 -11.19 -48.95 2.83
CA TYR A 396 -12.10 -50.08 2.95
C TYR A 396 -11.29 -51.37 3.07
N ASP A 397 -11.47 -52.07 4.19
CA ASP A 397 -10.88 -53.39 4.42
C ASP A 397 -11.73 -54.50 3.77
N GLU A 398 -11.12 -55.65 3.46
CA GLU A 398 -11.84 -56.82 2.94
C GLU A 398 -12.99 -57.27 3.86
N ALA A 399 -12.82 -57.12 5.18
CA ALA A 399 -13.85 -57.45 6.17
C ALA A 399 -15.14 -56.62 6.01
N THR A 400 -15.08 -55.48 5.32
CA THR A 400 -16.24 -54.64 5.03
C THR A 400 -17.05 -55.10 3.81
N ASP A 401 -16.59 -56.11 3.07
CA ASP A 401 -17.26 -56.71 1.91
C ASP A 401 -17.06 -58.24 1.90
N GLN A 402 -17.87 -58.95 2.67
CA GLN A 402 -17.72 -60.39 2.85
C GLN A 402 -17.93 -61.22 1.57
N GLU A 403 -18.68 -60.69 0.60
CA GLU A 403 -19.00 -61.41 -0.64
C GLU A 403 -17.86 -61.35 -1.65
N LYS A 404 -17.38 -60.14 -1.96
CA LYS A 404 -16.37 -59.93 -3.02
C LYS A 404 -14.97 -59.69 -2.47
N LYS A 405 -14.84 -59.57 -1.14
CA LYS A 405 -13.60 -59.30 -0.40
C LYS A 405 -12.84 -58.09 -0.92
N THR A 406 -13.53 -57.10 -1.49
CA THR A 406 -12.84 -55.94 -2.07
C THR A 406 -12.17 -55.10 -1.01
N SER A 407 -11.02 -54.49 -1.31
CA SER A 407 -10.31 -53.57 -0.41
C SER A 407 -9.61 -52.47 -1.20
N GLY A 408 -9.25 -51.39 -0.51
CA GLY A 408 -8.49 -50.29 -1.10
C GLY A 408 -8.92 -48.92 -0.59
N HIS A 409 -8.42 -47.90 -1.27
CA HIS A 409 -8.63 -46.51 -0.93
C HIS A 409 -9.67 -45.86 -1.83
N LEU A 410 -10.47 -44.97 -1.26
CA LEU A 410 -11.31 -44.05 -2.01
C LEU A 410 -10.85 -42.63 -1.68
N LEU A 411 -10.21 -41.98 -2.63
CA LEU A 411 -9.64 -40.64 -2.47
C LEU A 411 -10.62 -39.60 -3.01
N GLN A 412 -11.02 -38.63 -2.19
CA GLN A 412 -11.83 -37.49 -2.64
C GLN A 412 -11.07 -36.19 -2.48
N ASN A 413 -10.91 -35.45 -3.58
CA ASN A 413 -10.38 -34.10 -3.52
C ASN A 413 -11.53 -33.12 -3.30
N ILE A 414 -11.35 -32.27 -2.31
CA ILE A 414 -12.33 -31.30 -1.84
C ILE A 414 -11.76 -29.90 -2.00
N MET A 415 -12.60 -28.96 -2.44
CA MET A 415 -12.26 -27.54 -2.43
C MET A 415 -13.32 -26.76 -1.64
N GLY A 416 -12.90 -25.62 -1.08
CA GLY A 416 -13.81 -24.71 -0.41
C GLY A 416 -13.20 -23.33 -0.16
N GLN A 417 -14.05 -22.42 0.31
CA GLN A 417 -13.66 -21.08 0.72
C GLN A 417 -14.27 -20.73 2.07
N VAL A 418 -13.46 -20.14 2.94
CA VAL A 418 -13.89 -19.70 4.28
C VAL A 418 -13.56 -18.24 4.50
N GLN A 419 -14.45 -17.57 5.24
CA GLN A 419 -14.15 -16.27 5.80
C GLN A 419 -13.43 -16.45 7.14
N VAL A 420 -12.29 -15.79 7.29
CA VAL A 420 -11.51 -15.73 8.52
C VAL A 420 -11.59 -14.33 9.11
N LYS A 421 -11.66 -14.26 10.43
CA LYS A 421 -11.74 -13.02 11.20
C LYS A 421 -10.56 -12.93 12.16
N LYS A 422 -9.92 -11.78 12.19
CA LYS A 422 -8.87 -11.46 13.15
C LYS A 422 -9.51 -11.15 14.52
N THR A 423 -9.02 -11.82 15.55
CA THR A 423 -9.38 -11.61 16.95
C THR A 423 -8.25 -10.91 17.69
N GLU A 424 -8.38 -10.74 19.01
CA GLU A 424 -7.30 -10.20 19.84
C GLU A 424 -6.13 -11.17 19.98
N THR A 425 -6.43 -12.48 20.01
CA THR A 425 -5.46 -13.55 20.27
C THR A 425 -4.98 -14.27 19.00
N GLY A 426 -5.58 -14.00 17.84
CA GLY A 426 -5.19 -14.65 16.59
C GLY A 426 -6.24 -14.51 15.49
N TYR A 427 -6.61 -15.64 14.89
CA TYR A 427 -7.55 -15.72 13.76
C TYR A 427 -8.52 -16.89 13.97
N THR A 428 -9.77 -16.69 13.59
CA THR A 428 -10.80 -17.73 13.65
C THR A 428 -11.57 -17.83 12.34
N ILE A 429 -11.96 -19.06 11.99
CA ILE A 429 -12.86 -19.36 10.89
C ILE A 429 -14.27 -18.94 11.29
N ARG A 430 -14.83 -17.98 10.57
CA ARG A 430 -16.11 -17.38 10.87
C ARG A 430 -17.27 -18.10 10.20
N LYS A 431 -17.19 -18.27 8.87
CA LYS A 431 -18.28 -18.86 8.08
C LYS A 431 -17.78 -19.41 6.76
N SER A 432 -18.59 -20.28 6.14
CA SER A 432 -18.34 -20.75 4.78
C SER A 432 -18.70 -19.64 3.80
N ILE A 433 -17.88 -19.50 2.76
CA ILE A 433 -18.19 -18.72 1.56
C ILE A 433 -18.67 -19.67 0.48
N SER A 434 -17.99 -20.81 0.31
CA SER A 434 -18.38 -21.90 -0.58
C SER A 434 -17.81 -23.23 -0.09
N GLY A 435 -18.45 -24.33 -0.48
CA GLY A 435 -18.02 -25.67 -0.11
C GLY A 435 -18.11 -25.98 1.40
N PRO A 436 -17.54 -27.11 1.85
CA PRO A 436 -16.71 -28.06 1.09
C PRO A 436 -17.46 -28.71 -0.09
N THR A 437 -16.77 -28.91 -1.22
CA THR A 437 -17.33 -29.53 -2.43
C THR A 437 -16.34 -30.54 -2.99
N VAL A 438 -16.82 -31.76 -3.27
CA VAL A 438 -16.05 -32.80 -3.97
C VAL A 438 -15.83 -32.37 -5.40
N VAL A 439 -14.56 -32.26 -5.82
CA VAL A 439 -14.18 -31.90 -7.19
C VAL A 439 -13.71 -33.09 -8.00
N SER A 440 -13.20 -34.13 -7.33
CA SER A 440 -12.88 -35.42 -7.96
C SER A 440 -12.92 -36.55 -6.94
N GLU A 441 -13.20 -37.76 -7.42
CA GLU A 441 -13.15 -39.01 -6.65
C GLU A 441 -12.33 -40.03 -7.44
N ASP A 442 -11.39 -40.70 -6.78
CA ASP A 442 -10.59 -41.80 -7.30
C ASP A 442 -10.85 -43.06 -6.46
N ASN A 443 -11.55 -44.02 -7.05
CA ASN A 443 -11.95 -45.26 -6.39
C ASN A 443 -10.97 -46.38 -6.72
N GLN A 444 -10.15 -46.72 -5.74
CA GLN A 444 -9.14 -47.79 -5.82
C GLN A 444 -9.60 -49.05 -5.08
N VAL A 445 -10.87 -49.13 -4.67
CA VAL A 445 -11.43 -50.33 -4.02
C VAL A 445 -11.66 -51.41 -5.08
N LYS A 446 -10.90 -52.51 -4.99
CA LYS A 446 -10.91 -53.60 -5.96
C LYS A 446 -10.97 -54.95 -5.27
N SER A 447 -11.48 -55.97 -5.97
CA SER A 447 -11.39 -57.35 -5.48
C SER A 447 -9.93 -57.80 -5.46
N PRO A 448 -9.54 -58.69 -4.54
CA PRO A 448 -8.22 -59.31 -4.56
C PRO A 448 -8.06 -60.03 -5.90
N MET A 449 -7.09 -59.59 -6.70
CA MET A 449 -6.77 -60.24 -7.98
C MET A 449 -5.98 -61.52 -7.68
N PRO A 450 -6.49 -62.71 -8.06
CA PRO A 450 -5.76 -63.97 -7.86
C PRO A 450 -4.45 -64.03 -8.66
N LEU A 451 -4.37 -63.26 -9.75
CA LEU A 451 -3.26 -63.22 -10.69
C LEU A 451 -2.73 -61.78 -10.82
N PRO A 452 -1.43 -61.57 -11.08
CA PRO A 452 -0.90 -60.23 -11.34
C PRO A 452 -1.55 -59.59 -12.56
N GLU A 453 -1.85 -58.29 -12.51
CA GLU A 453 -2.49 -57.56 -13.62
C GLU A 453 -1.70 -57.69 -14.94
N GLU A 454 -0.37 -57.70 -14.85
CA GLU A 454 0.54 -57.89 -15.98
C GLU A 454 0.32 -59.22 -16.72
N LEU A 455 -0.09 -60.26 -16.00
CA LEU A 455 -0.33 -61.62 -16.52
C LEU A 455 -1.66 -61.74 -17.25
N ILE A 456 -2.63 -60.87 -16.96
CA ILE A 456 -3.97 -60.93 -17.55
C ILE A 456 -3.92 -60.73 -19.07
N GLY A 457 -4.67 -61.56 -19.78
CA GLY A 457 -4.74 -61.60 -21.24
C GLY A 457 -4.32 -62.93 -21.84
N THR A 458 -4.12 -62.93 -23.15
CA THR A 458 -3.78 -64.13 -23.93
C THR A 458 -2.32 -64.08 -24.36
N TRP A 459 -1.63 -65.22 -24.22
CA TRP A 459 -0.22 -65.41 -24.52
C TRP A 459 -0.07 -66.60 -25.45
N GLU A 460 0.76 -66.48 -26.47
CA GLU A 460 0.91 -67.49 -27.52
C GLU A 460 2.39 -67.83 -27.74
N THR A 461 2.66 -69.09 -28.09
CA THR A 461 3.93 -69.50 -28.69
C THR A 461 3.69 -70.51 -29.80
N LYS A 462 4.53 -70.49 -30.83
CA LYS A 462 4.46 -71.40 -31.97
C LYS A 462 5.67 -72.31 -31.95
N GLN A 463 5.42 -73.61 -31.95
CA GLN A 463 6.42 -74.67 -32.09
C GLN A 463 6.27 -75.34 -33.46
N ASP A 464 7.20 -76.22 -33.81
CA ASP A 464 7.26 -76.84 -35.14
C ASP A 464 5.99 -77.65 -35.45
N ASP A 465 5.43 -78.35 -34.46
CA ASP A 465 4.28 -79.24 -34.61
C ASP A 465 2.97 -78.72 -33.96
N LYS A 466 2.99 -77.60 -33.23
CA LYS A 466 1.82 -77.08 -32.48
C LYS A 466 1.90 -75.59 -32.15
N THR A 467 0.75 -75.00 -31.82
CA THR A 467 0.62 -73.65 -31.23
C THR A 467 0.05 -73.78 -29.83
N ILE A 468 0.69 -73.16 -28.84
CA ILE A 468 0.21 -73.17 -27.45
C ILE A 468 -0.26 -71.76 -27.10
N THR A 469 -1.51 -71.67 -26.63
CA THR A 469 -2.14 -70.43 -26.18
C THR A 469 -2.52 -70.56 -24.71
N MET A 470 -2.09 -69.61 -23.87
CA MET A 470 -2.52 -69.52 -22.48
C MET A 470 -3.31 -68.21 -22.27
N THR A 471 -4.51 -68.30 -21.72
CA THR A 471 -5.33 -67.14 -21.37
C THR A 471 -5.52 -67.07 -19.86
N PHE A 472 -5.16 -65.93 -19.27
CA PHE A 472 -5.29 -65.65 -17.85
C PHE A 472 -6.37 -64.60 -17.65
N SER A 473 -7.38 -64.93 -16.85
CA SER A 473 -8.55 -64.07 -16.57
C SER A 473 -8.46 -63.46 -15.17
N GLU A 474 -9.08 -62.29 -14.98
CA GLU A 474 -9.05 -61.55 -13.71
C GLU A 474 -9.59 -62.35 -12.52
N ASP A 475 -10.47 -63.31 -12.75
CA ASP A 475 -11.07 -64.17 -11.73
C ASP A 475 -10.19 -65.37 -11.32
N GLY A 476 -8.96 -65.43 -11.83
CA GLY A 476 -8.01 -66.53 -11.58
C GLY A 476 -8.14 -67.70 -12.56
N THR A 477 -9.04 -67.65 -13.54
CA THR A 477 -9.17 -68.72 -14.55
C THR A 477 -7.99 -68.71 -15.51
N VAL A 478 -7.37 -69.87 -15.68
CA VAL A 478 -6.27 -70.11 -16.62
C VAL A 478 -6.69 -71.17 -17.64
N ILE A 479 -6.67 -70.81 -18.92
CA ILE A 479 -7.00 -71.71 -20.02
C ILE A 479 -5.74 -71.95 -20.85
N LYS A 480 -5.33 -73.22 -21.00
CA LYS A 480 -4.25 -73.63 -21.91
C LYS A 480 -4.87 -74.37 -23.08
N LYS A 481 -4.68 -73.86 -24.29
CA LYS A 481 -5.07 -74.48 -25.55
C LYS A 481 -3.82 -74.89 -26.32
N THR A 482 -3.80 -76.12 -26.82
CA THR A 482 -2.74 -76.63 -27.69
C THR A 482 -3.37 -77.06 -29.00
N ASP A 483 -3.03 -76.35 -30.08
CA ASP A 483 -3.50 -76.61 -31.44
C ASP A 483 -2.39 -77.30 -32.23
N TYR A 484 -2.59 -78.56 -32.61
CA TYR A 484 -1.60 -79.34 -33.36
C TYR A 484 -1.70 -79.08 -34.87
N LYS A 485 -0.56 -79.09 -35.57
CA LYS A 485 -0.54 -79.00 -37.04
C LYS A 485 -0.78 -80.34 -37.73
N ASP A 486 -0.66 -81.44 -36.98
CA ASP A 486 -0.91 -82.80 -37.47
C ASP A 486 -2.38 -83.16 -37.23
N ASP A 487 -3.15 -83.30 -38.31
CA ASP A 487 -4.58 -83.63 -38.27
C ASP A 487 -4.89 -84.99 -37.58
N LYS A 488 -3.86 -85.80 -37.28
CA LYS A 488 -3.99 -87.05 -36.51
C LYS A 488 -3.88 -86.86 -34.99
N LYS A 489 -3.49 -85.67 -34.51
CA LYS A 489 -3.43 -85.32 -33.09
C LYS A 489 -4.59 -84.39 -32.76
N GLU A 490 -5.40 -84.76 -31.78
CA GLU A 490 -6.51 -83.91 -31.33
C GLU A 490 -6.00 -82.69 -30.54
N ASP A 491 -6.54 -81.51 -30.89
CA ASP A 491 -6.34 -80.28 -30.14
C ASP A 491 -6.83 -80.45 -28.69
N THR A 492 -6.14 -79.81 -27.74
CA THR A 492 -6.50 -79.90 -26.32
C THR A 492 -6.81 -78.55 -25.73
N THR A 493 -7.83 -78.48 -24.87
CA THR A 493 -8.16 -77.29 -24.07
C THR A 493 -8.29 -77.70 -22.62
N LYS A 494 -7.47 -77.11 -21.76
CA LYS A 494 -7.43 -77.37 -20.32
C LYS A 494 -7.74 -76.07 -19.58
N THR A 495 -8.51 -76.17 -18.50
CA THR A 495 -8.93 -75.01 -17.70
C THR A 495 -8.70 -75.28 -16.23
N ALA A 496 -7.92 -74.43 -15.57
CA ALA A 496 -7.73 -74.42 -14.12
C ALA A 496 -8.18 -73.09 -13.53
N LYS A 497 -8.39 -73.07 -12.22
CA LYS A 497 -8.64 -71.86 -11.44
C LYS A 497 -7.57 -71.71 -10.36
N VAL A 498 -6.97 -70.53 -10.30
CA VAL A 498 -5.96 -70.13 -9.32
C VAL A 498 -6.64 -69.26 -8.26
N GLU A 499 -6.45 -69.61 -6.99
CA GLU A 499 -7.02 -68.88 -5.84
C GLU A 499 -6.23 -67.60 -5.55
N LYS A 500 -4.90 -67.67 -5.61
CA LYS A 500 -4.00 -66.53 -5.41
C LYS A 500 -2.63 -66.81 -6.03
N THR A 501 -1.83 -65.76 -6.12
CA THR A 501 -0.42 -65.84 -6.50
C THR A 501 0.47 -65.25 -5.43
N GLU A 502 1.68 -65.77 -5.33
CA GLU A 502 2.70 -65.25 -4.42
C GLU A 502 4.00 -65.02 -5.19
N LYS A 503 4.58 -63.84 -5.05
CA LYS A 503 5.86 -63.51 -5.67
C LYS A 503 7.00 -64.08 -4.83
N THR A 504 7.80 -64.94 -5.44
CA THR A 504 9.01 -65.55 -4.85
C THR A 504 10.21 -64.59 -4.93
N SER A 505 11.26 -64.88 -4.17
CA SER A 505 12.46 -64.04 -4.06
C SER A 505 13.22 -63.83 -5.38
N ASP A 506 13.06 -64.73 -6.34
CA ASP A 506 13.62 -64.67 -7.69
C ASP A 506 12.74 -63.90 -8.71
N GLY A 507 11.64 -63.31 -8.24
CA GLY A 507 10.71 -62.51 -9.04
C GLY A 507 9.66 -63.32 -9.79
N THR A 508 9.57 -64.62 -9.56
CA THR A 508 8.56 -65.52 -10.15
C THR A 508 7.25 -65.49 -9.35
N TYR A 509 6.11 -65.79 -9.97
CA TYR A 509 4.81 -65.87 -9.29
C TYR A 509 4.37 -67.33 -9.16
N ARG A 510 4.27 -67.83 -7.94
CA ARG A 510 3.71 -69.16 -7.63
C ARG A 510 2.19 -69.12 -7.66
N TYR A 511 1.57 -70.11 -8.31
CA TYR A 511 0.12 -70.31 -8.28
C TYR A 511 -0.31 -71.14 -7.07
N TYR A 512 -1.38 -70.69 -6.41
CA TYR A 512 -2.16 -71.51 -5.49
C TYR A 512 -3.36 -72.07 -6.22
N TYR A 513 -3.34 -73.36 -6.51
CA TYR A 513 -4.41 -74.03 -7.23
C TYR A 513 -5.70 -74.09 -6.41
N GLN A 514 -6.83 -73.75 -7.04
CA GLN A 514 -8.18 -73.85 -6.46
C GLN A 514 -8.94 -75.07 -6.99
N SER A 515 -9.13 -75.17 -8.32
CA SER A 515 -9.98 -76.19 -8.96
C SER A 515 -9.70 -76.33 -10.48
N GLY A 516 -10.27 -77.33 -11.14
CA GLY A 516 -10.16 -77.56 -12.59
C GLY A 516 -9.06 -78.56 -13.00
N ASP A 517 -8.62 -78.49 -14.26
CA ASP A 517 -7.56 -79.34 -14.81
C ASP A 517 -6.19 -78.67 -14.62
N ARG A 518 -5.41 -79.16 -13.65
CA ARG A 518 -4.04 -78.69 -13.34
C ARG A 518 -3.10 -78.72 -14.54
N ALA A 519 -3.39 -79.52 -15.57
CA ALA A 519 -2.63 -79.50 -16.82
C ALA A 519 -2.64 -78.12 -17.52
N ALA A 520 -3.60 -77.25 -17.18
CA ALA A 520 -3.61 -75.87 -17.66
C ALA A 520 -2.43 -75.03 -17.12
N LEU A 521 -1.80 -75.46 -16.01
CA LEU A 521 -0.70 -74.74 -15.36
C LEU A 521 0.67 -75.36 -15.68
N THR A 522 0.73 -76.44 -16.48
CA THR A 522 1.95 -77.19 -16.70
C THR A 522 2.91 -76.52 -17.69
N VAL A 523 4.18 -76.80 -17.45
CA VAL A 523 5.38 -76.20 -18.06
C VAL A 523 5.85 -76.94 -19.30
N LEU A 524 5.51 -78.22 -19.41
CA LEU A 524 5.73 -79.10 -20.57
C LEU A 524 4.51 -80.01 -20.72
N ASP A 525 4.26 -80.49 -21.94
CA ASP A 525 3.15 -81.40 -22.20
C ASP A 525 3.42 -82.82 -21.67
N ASP A 526 4.70 -83.21 -21.54
CA ASP A 526 5.12 -84.57 -21.17
C ASP A 526 5.20 -84.82 -19.65
N ILE A 527 5.17 -83.76 -18.83
CA ILE A 527 5.29 -83.87 -17.37
C ILE A 527 3.96 -84.30 -16.72
N GLY A 528 2.83 -84.07 -17.41
CA GLY A 528 1.49 -84.31 -16.85
C GLY A 528 1.16 -83.40 -15.66
N ALA A 529 -0.10 -83.41 -15.23
CA ALA A 529 -0.53 -82.72 -14.01
C ALA A 529 -0.05 -83.50 -12.77
N ASN A 530 1.15 -83.21 -12.27
CA ASN A 530 1.67 -83.84 -11.05
C ASN A 530 1.33 -83.00 -9.81
N ASP A 531 0.67 -83.61 -8.83
CA ASP A 531 0.26 -82.96 -7.58
C ASP A 531 1.42 -82.66 -6.62
N GLN A 532 2.58 -83.28 -6.83
CA GLN A 532 3.80 -83.00 -6.07
C GLN A 532 4.48 -81.70 -6.52
N TYR A 533 4.12 -81.18 -7.70
CA TYR A 533 4.73 -79.99 -8.26
C TYR A 533 3.94 -78.73 -7.93
N THR A 534 4.69 -77.68 -7.65
CA THR A 534 4.16 -76.32 -7.55
C THR A 534 4.40 -75.63 -8.88
N TYR A 535 3.38 -75.01 -9.45
CA TYR A 535 3.47 -74.30 -10.74
C TYR A 535 3.50 -72.79 -10.54
N GLY A 536 4.06 -72.09 -11.51
CA GLY A 536 4.12 -70.63 -11.50
C GLY A 536 4.44 -70.04 -12.86
N VAL A 537 4.68 -68.74 -12.87
CA VAL A 537 5.08 -68.00 -14.07
C VAL A 537 6.05 -66.89 -13.72
N LYS A 538 7.02 -66.69 -14.60
CA LYS A 538 7.89 -65.52 -14.59
C LYS A 538 7.41 -64.54 -15.65
N ILE A 539 7.16 -63.30 -15.26
CA ILE A 539 6.71 -62.23 -16.17
C ILE A 539 7.92 -61.39 -16.56
N ASN A 540 8.14 -61.22 -17.86
CA ASN A 540 9.23 -60.44 -18.44
C ASN A 540 8.66 -59.45 -19.48
N GLY A 541 7.85 -58.49 -19.02
CA GLY A 541 7.20 -57.51 -19.88
C GLY A 541 6.18 -58.14 -20.82
N SER A 542 6.46 -58.15 -22.12
CA SER A 542 5.59 -58.74 -23.16
C SER A 542 5.81 -60.23 -23.38
N SER A 543 6.64 -60.89 -22.55
CA SER A 543 6.76 -62.35 -22.53
C SER A 543 6.56 -62.92 -21.13
N ILE A 544 6.10 -64.16 -21.08
CA ILE A 544 6.01 -64.96 -19.86
C ILE A 544 6.75 -66.27 -20.05
N THR A 545 7.29 -66.81 -18.96
CA THR A 545 7.88 -68.16 -18.93
C THR A 545 7.20 -68.96 -17.84
N THR A 546 6.56 -70.06 -18.21
CA THR A 546 5.99 -71.00 -17.23
C THR A 546 7.10 -71.63 -16.40
N VAL A 547 6.84 -71.93 -15.13
CA VAL A 547 7.81 -72.57 -14.24
C VAL A 547 7.18 -73.65 -13.34
N TYR A 548 8.02 -74.51 -12.78
CA TYR A 548 7.63 -75.40 -11.68
C TYR A 548 8.75 -75.68 -10.67
N TRP A 549 8.34 -76.13 -9.48
CA TRP A 549 9.21 -76.64 -8.42
C TRP A 549 8.82 -78.09 -8.10
N GLU A 550 9.82 -78.94 -7.88
CA GLU A 550 9.65 -80.38 -7.63
C GLU A 550 9.25 -80.73 -6.19
N SER A 551 9.25 -79.74 -5.30
CA SER A 551 8.74 -79.84 -3.93
C SER A 551 7.95 -78.58 -3.59
N GLY A 552 7.17 -78.63 -2.50
CA GLY A 552 6.50 -77.44 -1.95
C GLY A 552 7.48 -76.39 -1.37
N ASP A 553 8.77 -76.73 -1.25
CA ASP A 553 9.84 -75.83 -0.87
C ASP A 553 10.33 -75.05 -2.10
N THR A 554 9.87 -73.80 -2.21
CA THR A 554 10.19 -72.90 -3.31
C THR A 554 11.44 -72.06 -3.06
N SER A 555 12.31 -72.44 -2.11
CA SER A 555 13.58 -71.75 -1.85
C SER A 555 14.66 -71.99 -2.92
N GLY A 556 14.53 -73.06 -3.71
CA GLY A 556 15.40 -73.38 -4.84
C GLY A 556 14.96 -72.72 -6.16
N SER A 557 15.87 -72.71 -7.15
CA SER A 557 15.58 -72.17 -8.48
C SER A 557 14.50 -73.03 -9.20
N PRO A 558 13.43 -72.42 -9.74
CA PRO A 558 12.44 -73.16 -10.50
C PRO A 558 13.04 -73.75 -11.78
N LYS A 559 12.47 -74.88 -12.22
CA LYS A 559 12.67 -75.34 -13.59
C LYS A 559 11.76 -74.54 -14.52
N THR A 560 12.31 -74.05 -15.62
CA THR A 560 11.61 -73.25 -16.62
C THR A 560 11.02 -74.16 -17.69
N GLY A 561 9.88 -73.74 -18.24
CA GLY A 561 9.26 -74.43 -19.37
C GLY A 561 8.99 -73.47 -20.52
N ILE A 562 7.78 -73.53 -21.06
CA ILE A 562 7.39 -72.80 -22.26
C ILE A 562 7.45 -71.29 -22.02
N SER A 563 8.07 -70.58 -22.96
CA SER A 563 8.01 -69.12 -23.07
C SER A 563 6.98 -68.70 -24.10
N LEU A 564 6.09 -67.78 -23.72
CA LEU A 564 5.00 -67.26 -24.53
C LEU A 564 5.10 -65.74 -24.64
N THR A 565 4.62 -65.20 -25.76
CA THR A 565 4.54 -63.76 -26.00
C THR A 565 3.09 -63.30 -25.96
N LYS A 566 2.84 -62.10 -25.45
CA LYS A 566 1.48 -61.54 -25.39
C LYS A 566 0.91 -61.38 -26.80
N LYS A 567 -0.33 -61.81 -26.99
CA LYS A 567 -1.03 -61.78 -28.28
C LYS A 567 -1.61 -60.41 -28.60
#